data_AF-A0A520ITQ2-F1
#
_entry.id   AF-A0A520ITQ2-F1
#
_cell.length_a   1.000
_cell.length_b   1.000
_cell.length_c   1.000
_cell.angle_alpha   90.00
_cell.angle_beta   90.00
_cell.angle_gamma   90.00
#
_symmetry.space_group_name_H-M   'P 1'
#
loop_
_entity.id
_entity.type
_entity.pdbx_description
1 polymer ?
#
loop_
_entity_poly.entity_id
_entity_poly.type
_entity_poly.pdbx_seq_one_letter_code
_entity_poly.pdbx_strand_id
1 'polypeptide(L)' 'MTIAAILKDKGDIQSLTPDSTVAQAVALLGEKRIGAAPVLDGGKVVGIFSERDVI' A
#
# COMPACT_ATOMS: atom_id res chain seq x y z
N MET A 1 3.40 10.48 22.63
CA MET A 1 3.31 9.24 21.83
C MET A 1 4.09 9.42 20.55
N THR A 2 4.87 8.41 20.12
CA THR A 2 5.60 8.45 18.84
C THR A 2 4.86 7.63 17.78
N ILE A 3 5.06 7.94 16.50
CA ILE A 3 4.51 7.15 15.39
C ILE A 3 4.97 5.69 15.48
N ALA A 4 6.25 5.48 15.80
CA ALA A 4 6.83 4.15 15.99
C ALA A 4 6.12 3.32 17.06
N ALA A 5 5.67 3.95 18.17
CA ALA A 5 4.91 3.26 19.21
C ALA A 5 3.52 2.80 18.73
N ILE A 6 2.88 3.55 17.83
CA ILE A 6 1.58 3.18 17.24
C ILE A 6 1.75 2.04 16.23
N LEU A 7 2.84 2.08 15.43
CA LEU A 7 3.07 1.10 14.37
C LEU A 7 3.52 -0.26 14.89
N LYS A 8 4.10 -0.34 16.10
CA LYS A 8 4.64 -1.58 16.67
C LYS A 8 3.63 -2.74 16.70
N ASP A 9 2.35 -2.44 16.88
CA ASP A 9 1.29 -3.43 17.00
C ASP A 9 0.42 -3.55 15.72
N LYS A 10 0.75 -2.81 14.65
CA LYS A 10 0.12 -2.93 13.33
C LYS A 10 1.00 -3.85 12.48
N GLY A 11 0.49 -5.04 12.16
CA GLY A 11 1.24 -6.10 11.46
C GLY A 11 1.67 -5.76 10.02
N ASP A 12 1.78 -6.77 9.16
CA ASP A 12 2.41 -6.63 7.84
C ASP A 12 1.74 -5.59 6.93
N ILE A 13 2.58 -4.79 6.28
CA ILE A 13 2.15 -3.76 5.32
C ILE A 13 1.91 -4.41 3.96
N GLN A 14 0.70 -4.23 3.42
CA GLN A 14 0.41 -4.57 2.03
C GLN A 14 0.99 -3.49 1.11
N SER A 15 1.71 -3.88 0.06
CA SER A 15 2.41 -2.95 -0.82
C SER A 15 2.30 -3.38 -2.28
N LEU A 16 2.59 -2.45 -3.18
CA LEU A 16 2.66 -2.64 -4.63
C LEU A 16 4.10 -2.46 -5.10
N THR A 17 4.40 -2.92 -6.32
CA THR A 17 5.66 -2.63 -7.03
C THR A 17 5.40 -1.62 -8.16
N PRO A 18 6.41 -0.90 -8.66
CA PRO A 18 6.25 -0.02 -9.82
C PRO A 18 5.69 -0.72 -11.06
N ASP A 19 5.94 -2.04 -11.18
CA ASP A 19 5.48 -2.87 -12.30
C ASP A 19 4.08 -3.46 -12.07
N SER A 20 3.46 -3.21 -10.92
CA SER A 20 2.10 -3.68 -10.63
C SER A 20 1.11 -2.97 -11.57
N THR A 21 0.33 -3.75 -12.30
CA THR A 21 -0.74 -3.20 -13.15
C THR A 21 -1.86 -2.60 -12.30
N VAL A 22 -2.61 -1.65 -12.87
CA VAL A 22 -3.78 -1.06 -12.21
C VAL A 22 -4.78 -2.14 -11.74
N ALA A 23 -5.00 -3.18 -12.55
CA ALA A 23 -5.90 -4.27 -12.20
C ALA A 23 -5.42 -5.06 -10.95
N GLN A 24 -4.12 -5.34 -10.86
CA GLN A 24 -3.53 -5.98 -9.68
C GLN A 24 -3.64 -5.07 -8.44
N ALA A 25 -3.42 -3.76 -8.63
CA ALA A 25 -3.55 -2.80 -7.55
C ALA A 25 -4.98 -2.77 -6.99
N VAL A 26 -6.00 -2.62 -7.86
CA VAL A 26 -7.41 -2.62 -7.46
C VAL A 26 -7.81 -3.96 -6.81
N ALA A 27 -7.35 -5.10 -7.34
CA ALA A 27 -7.59 -6.40 -6.73
C ALA A 27 -7.03 -6.49 -5.30
N LEU A 28 -5.77 -6.05 -5.09
CA LEU A 28 -5.13 -6.03 -3.77
C LEU A 28 -5.92 -5.16 -2.78
N LEU A 29 -6.31 -3.95 -3.19
CA LEU A 29 -7.07 -3.01 -2.35
C LEU A 29 -8.42 -3.62 -1.93
N GLY A 30 -9.14 -4.22 -2.87
CA GLY A 30 -10.42 -4.90 -2.62
C GLY A 30 -10.28 -6.12 -1.72
N GLU A 31 -9.35 -7.02 -2.00
CA GLU A 31 -9.11 -8.25 -1.22
C GLU A 31 -8.73 -7.95 0.23
N LYS A 32 -7.90 -6.91 0.43
CA LYS A 32 -7.41 -6.53 1.75
C LYS A 32 -8.34 -5.54 2.47
N ARG A 33 -9.37 -5.04 1.79
CA ARG A 33 -10.30 -4.01 2.28
C ARG A 33 -9.58 -2.76 2.79
N ILE A 34 -8.63 -2.26 1.99
CA ILE A 34 -7.84 -1.05 2.27
C ILE A 34 -7.96 -0.05 1.12
N GLY A 35 -7.93 1.25 1.43
CA GLY A 35 -8.13 2.28 0.41
C GLY A 35 -6.87 2.77 -0.31
N ALA A 36 -5.68 2.39 0.19
CA ALA A 36 -4.41 2.73 -0.41
C ALA A 36 -3.29 1.77 0.00
N ALA A 37 -2.26 1.66 -0.83
CA ALA A 37 -1.04 0.92 -0.55
C ALA A 37 0.20 1.71 -1.01
N PRO A 38 1.31 1.68 -0.25
CA PRO A 38 2.58 2.23 -0.72
C PRO A 38 3.12 1.42 -1.90
N VAL A 39 3.79 2.10 -2.81
CA VAL A 39 4.58 1.50 -3.88
C VAL A 39 6.03 1.40 -3.42
N LEU A 40 6.56 0.18 -3.39
CA LEU A 40 7.93 -0.13 -2.98
C LEU A 40 8.79 -0.52 -4.17
N ASP A 41 9.99 0.04 -4.26
CA ASP A 41 11.04 -0.38 -5.18
C ASP A 41 12.33 -0.62 -4.39
N GLY A 42 12.90 -1.83 -4.47
CA GLY A 42 14.09 -2.20 -3.71
C GLY A 42 13.97 -1.99 -2.19
N GLY A 43 12.77 -2.14 -1.63
CA GLY A 43 12.49 -1.91 -0.20
C GLY A 43 12.33 -0.44 0.20
N LYS A 44 12.35 0.49 -0.76
CA LYS A 44 12.11 1.93 -0.53
C LYS A 44 10.72 2.33 -0.99
N VAL A 45 10.06 3.20 -0.24
CA VAL A 45 8.80 3.82 -0.67
C VAL A 45 9.10 4.82 -1.78
N VAL A 46 8.56 4.56 -2.98
CA VAL A 46 8.69 5.44 -4.15
C VAL A 46 7.38 6.15 -4.51
N GLY A 47 6.27 5.74 -3.90
CA GLY A 47 4.97 6.36 -4.12
C GLY A 47 3.86 5.76 -3.27
N ILE A 48 2.63 6.18 -3.56
CA ILE A 48 1.41 5.64 -3.00
C ILE A 48 0.38 5.53 -4.12
N PHE A 49 -0.43 4.48 -4.08
CA PHE A 49 -1.56 4.28 -4.97
C PHE A 49 -2.82 4.04 -4.15
N SER A 50 -3.93 4.63 -4.55
CA SER A 50 -5.21 4.61 -3.86
C SER A 50 -6.36 4.30 -4.81
N GLU A 51 -7.49 3.87 -4.25
CA GLU A 51 -8.72 3.66 -5.02
C GLU A 51 -9.15 4.92 -5.78
N ARG A 52 -8.84 6.11 -5.23
CA ARG A 52 -9.19 7.42 -5.80
C ARG A 52 -8.35 7.80 -7.03
N ASP A 53 -7.25 7.11 -7.29
CA ASP A 53 -6.41 7.38 -8.46
C ASP A 53 -7.00 6.76 -9.75
N VAL A 54 -8.03 5.92 -9.62
CA VAL A 54 -8.65 5.18 -10.74
C VAL A 54 -10.12 5.58 -11.00
N ILE A 55 -10.79 6.21 -10.03
CA ILE A 55 -12.21 6.61 -10.12
C ILE A 55 -12.35 7.97 -10.81
#